data_AF-L2GK85-F1
#
_entry.id   AF-L2GK85-F1
#
_cell.length_a   1.000
_cell.length_b   1.000
_cell.length_c   1.000
_cell.angle_alpha   90.00
_cell.angle_beta   90.00
_cell.angle_gamma   90.00
#
_symmetry.space_group_name_H-M   'P 1'
#
loop_
_entity.id
_entity.type
_entity.pdbx_description
1 polymer ?
#
loop_
_entity_poly.entity_id
_entity_poly.type
_entity_poly.pdbx_seq_one_letter_code
_entity_poly.pdbx_strand_id
1 'polypeptide(L)'
;MKTFAGAYVNLLKTSIGSGVLSFPYLFKTYGIVVTVFLTLITGLFATTGLVLLMICSQVIGRTADLSKLAAQCFPYARIFVDLAVFLKCFGVSLSYVIITRQLLPPILESLFERAPDVNPSLFASPSITLLIFLGFVGPFTYFSKLDKLKYTSFVGIFSIVLVILAAVARYIHTDTTDVKIAFFLPITIDWLAGMGKFIFSFTCHQNIFAVNAEIEDNSLPKMKKLICTVSMSSFTLYMTFGWQTTCFTDLRFLKMS
;
A
#
# COMPACT_ATOMS: atom_id res chain seq x y z
N MET A 1 6.24 -7.36 23.50
CA MET A 1 7.30 -7.39 22.46
C MET A 1 6.84 -8.32 21.35
N LYS A 2 7.05 -7.95 20.08
CA LYS A 2 6.60 -8.75 18.93
C LYS A 2 7.67 -9.76 18.55
N THR A 3 7.23 -10.98 18.20
CA THR A 3 8.09 -11.99 17.59
C THR A 3 8.51 -11.56 16.17
N PHE A 4 9.55 -12.18 15.63
CA PHE A 4 10.02 -11.91 14.26
C PHE A 4 8.91 -12.03 13.21
N ALA A 5 8.02 -13.03 13.37
CA ALA A 5 6.86 -13.20 12.49
C ALA A 5 5.86 -12.03 12.59
N GLY A 6 5.60 -11.54 13.81
CA GLY A 6 4.74 -10.37 14.01
C GLY A 6 5.33 -9.09 13.43
N ALA A 7 6.64 -8.90 13.53
CA ALA A 7 7.36 -7.80 12.89
C ALA A 7 7.27 -7.88 11.36
N TYR A 8 7.49 -9.06 10.79
CA TYR A 8 7.38 -9.35 9.36
C TYR A 8 5.98 -9.02 8.82
N VAL A 9 4.93 -9.55 9.44
CA VAL A 9 3.55 -9.33 8.99
C VAL A 9 3.18 -7.85 9.04
N ASN A 10 3.57 -7.13 10.09
CA ASN A 10 3.26 -5.71 10.21
C ASN A 10 3.98 -4.88 9.13
N LEU A 11 5.27 -5.11 8.94
CA LEU A 11 6.03 -4.38 7.93
C LEU A 11 5.54 -4.71 6.51
N LEU A 12 5.30 -6.00 6.22
CA LEU A 12 4.78 -6.49 4.94
C LEU A 12 3.40 -5.88 4.62
N LYS A 13 2.47 -5.88 5.58
CA LYS A 13 1.15 -5.27 5.43
C LYS A 13 1.26 -3.81 4.97
N THR A 14 2.22 -3.08 5.55
CA THR A 14 2.41 -1.67 5.21
C THR A 14 3.13 -1.43 3.90
N SER A 15 4.01 -2.34 3.47
CA SER A 15 4.62 -2.30 2.15
C SER A 15 3.58 -2.59 1.07
N ILE A 16 2.84 -3.69 1.19
CA ILE A 16 1.83 -4.09 0.18
C ILE A 16 0.79 -2.98 0.02
N GLY A 17 0.19 -2.55 1.15
CA GLY A 17 -0.73 -1.42 1.26
C GLY A 17 -1.69 -1.27 0.08
N SER A 18 -1.89 -0.03 -0.37
CA SER A 18 -2.55 0.29 -1.62
C SER A 18 -1.64 0.15 -2.85
N GLY A 19 -0.33 -0.02 -2.66
CA GLY A 19 0.66 -0.12 -3.75
C GLY A 19 0.36 -1.28 -4.71
N VAL A 20 -0.09 -2.43 -4.17
CA VAL A 20 -0.45 -3.61 -4.96
C VAL A 20 -1.54 -3.34 -6.02
N LEU A 21 -2.46 -2.42 -5.75
CA LEU A 21 -3.55 -2.05 -6.66
C LEU A 21 -3.05 -1.26 -7.88
N SER A 22 -1.86 -0.67 -7.80
CA SER A 22 -1.26 0.08 -8.90
C SER A 22 -0.58 -0.83 -9.93
N PHE A 23 -0.17 -2.04 -9.55
CA PHE A 23 0.60 -2.93 -10.43
C PHE A 23 -0.11 -3.32 -11.72
N PRO A 24 -1.40 -3.64 -11.75
CA PRO A 24 -2.08 -3.99 -13.00
C PRO A 24 -2.02 -2.85 -14.03
N TYR A 25 -2.13 -1.59 -13.57
CA TYR A 25 -1.92 -0.40 -14.38
C TYR A 25 -0.47 -0.29 -14.87
N LEU A 26 0.51 -0.53 -14.00
CA LEU A 26 1.94 -0.48 -14.36
C LEU A 26 2.31 -1.53 -15.41
N PHE A 27 1.83 -2.77 -15.27
CA PHE A 27 2.02 -3.82 -16.27
C PHE A 27 1.47 -3.41 -17.64
N LYS A 28 0.34 -2.71 -17.68
CA LYS A 28 -0.25 -2.23 -18.93
C LYS A 28 0.53 -1.05 -19.54
N THR A 29 0.98 -0.10 -18.73
CA THR A 29 1.64 1.12 -19.21
C THR A 29 3.08 0.88 -19.66
N TYR A 30 3.81 0.01 -18.98
CA TYR A 30 5.24 -0.22 -19.23
C TYR A 30 5.53 -1.56 -19.92
N GLY A 31 4.59 -2.50 -19.87
CA GLY A 31 4.83 -3.89 -20.25
C GLY A 31 5.47 -4.70 -19.12
N ILE A 32 5.47 -6.02 -19.31
CA ILE A 32 5.91 -7.00 -18.31
C ILE A 32 7.38 -6.81 -17.95
N VAL A 33 8.26 -6.73 -18.95
CA VAL A 33 9.72 -6.71 -18.73
C VAL A 33 10.15 -5.46 -17.99
N VAL A 34 9.65 -4.30 -18.42
CA VAL A 34 10.00 -3.01 -17.83
C VAL A 34 9.43 -2.89 -16.40
N THR A 35 8.22 -3.39 -16.17
CA THR A 35 7.61 -3.40 -14.82
C THR A 35 8.43 -4.27 -13.87
N VAL A 36 8.84 -5.48 -14.29
CA VAL A 36 9.71 -6.36 -13.50
C VAL A 36 11.03 -5.66 -13.15
N PHE A 37 11.69 -5.09 -14.17
CA PHE A 37 12.98 -4.42 -14.01
C PHE A 37 12.90 -3.20 -13.09
N LEU A 38 11.93 -2.30 -13.30
CA LEU A 38 11.76 -1.10 -12.46
C LEU A 38 11.38 -1.47 -11.02
N THR A 39 10.53 -2.49 -10.83
CA THR A 39 10.16 -2.97 -9.49
C THR A 39 11.38 -3.53 -8.74
N LEU A 40 12.25 -4.25 -9.45
CA LEU A 40 13.47 -4.79 -8.84
C LEU A 40 14.43 -3.67 -8.43
N ILE A 41 14.62 -2.66 -9.29
CA ILE A 41 15.45 -1.49 -8.99
C ILE A 41 14.91 -0.73 -7.78
N THR A 42 13.62 -0.37 -7.79
CA THR A 42 13.02 0.38 -6.67
C THR A 42 13.05 -0.43 -5.38
N GLY A 43 12.83 -1.74 -5.44
CA GLY A 43 12.98 -2.65 -4.31
C GLY A 43 14.41 -2.66 -3.74
N LEU A 44 15.44 -2.69 -4.60
CA LEU A 44 16.85 -2.63 -4.16
C LEU A 44 17.18 -1.28 -3.49
N PHE A 45 16.75 -0.17 -4.09
CA PHE A 45 16.95 1.16 -3.50
C PHE A 45 16.24 1.30 -2.15
N ALA A 46 14.98 0.84 -2.05
CA ALA A 46 14.23 0.87 -0.79
C ALA A 46 14.86 -0.03 0.27
N THR A 47 15.29 -1.24 -0.08
CA THR A 47 15.99 -2.16 0.82
C THR A 47 17.26 -1.52 1.37
N THR A 48 18.06 -0.90 0.49
CA THR A 48 19.29 -0.19 0.87
C THR A 48 18.99 0.99 1.80
N GLY A 49 17.97 1.79 1.47
CA GLY A 49 17.51 2.90 2.31
C GLY A 49 17.08 2.45 3.69
N LEU A 50 16.29 1.38 3.79
CA LEU A 50 15.87 0.79 5.06
C LEU A 50 17.06 0.29 5.90
N VAL A 51 18.04 -0.35 5.27
CA VAL A 51 19.24 -0.82 5.97
C VAL A 51 20.07 0.35 6.50
N LEU A 52 20.24 1.42 5.72
CA LEU A 52 20.92 2.63 6.17
C LEU A 52 20.20 3.28 7.34
N LEU A 53 18.88 3.45 7.26
CA LEU A 53 18.07 3.96 8.38
C LEU A 53 18.23 3.10 9.63
N MET A 54 18.32 1.78 9.48
CA MET A 54 18.53 0.91 10.61
C MET A 54 19.90 1.04 11.25
N ILE A 55 20.95 1.24 10.44
CA ILE A 55 22.29 1.53 10.95
C ILE A 55 22.28 2.84 11.74
N CYS A 56 21.67 3.89 11.19
CA CYS A 56 21.57 5.17 11.89
C CYS A 56 20.71 5.07 13.17
N SER A 57 19.66 4.26 13.16
CA SER A 57 18.79 4.04 14.33
C SER A 57 19.55 3.47 15.53
N GLN A 58 20.63 2.71 15.33
CA GLN A 58 21.43 2.15 16.43
C GLN A 58 22.14 3.25 17.24
N VAL A 59 22.43 4.40 16.63
CA VAL A 59 23.08 5.54 17.31
C VAL A 59 22.13 6.19 18.32
N ILE A 60 20.83 6.23 18.00
CA ILE A 60 19.78 6.85 18.84
C ILE A 60 19.10 5.84 19.77
N GLY A 61 19.17 4.54 19.43
CA GLY A 61 18.54 3.45 20.17
C GLY A 61 17.07 3.23 19.81
N ARG A 62 16.31 2.59 20.71
CA ARG A 62 14.93 2.11 20.45
C ARG A 62 13.88 3.20 20.27
N THR A 63 14.16 4.46 20.62
CA THR A 63 13.22 5.58 20.44
C THR A 63 13.49 6.40 19.18
N ALA A 64 14.36 5.90 18.29
CA ALA A 64 14.67 6.52 17.03
C ALA A 64 13.43 6.66 16.15
N ASP A 65 13.29 7.81 15.52
CA ASP A 65 12.34 8.08 14.46
C ASP A 65 13.06 8.99 13.45
N LEU A 66 12.54 9.07 12.22
CA LEU A 66 13.16 9.80 11.13
C LEU A 66 13.41 11.27 11.49
N SER A 67 12.48 11.91 12.20
CA SER A 67 12.61 13.30 12.68
C SER A 67 13.72 13.47 13.71
N LYS A 68 13.90 12.49 14.61
CA LYS A 68 14.98 12.51 15.62
C LYS A 68 16.34 12.24 14.98
N LEU A 69 16.38 11.34 14.00
CA LEU A 69 17.55 11.08 13.17
C LEU A 69 17.98 12.33 12.40
N ALA A 70 17.02 13.01 11.77
CA ALA A 70 17.26 14.26 11.07
C ALA A 70 17.77 15.36 12.03
N ALA A 71 17.15 15.49 13.22
CA ALA A 71 17.59 16.46 14.22
C ALA A 71 19.03 16.25 14.69
N GLN A 72 19.48 14.99 14.81
CA GLN A 72 20.84 14.64 15.22
C GLN A 72 21.88 14.84 14.11
N CYS A 73 21.55 14.51 12.87
CA CYS A 73 22.50 14.64 11.76
C CYS A 73 22.57 16.07 11.21
N PHE A 74 21.41 16.71 11.00
CA PHE A 74 21.30 18.03 10.38
C PHE A 74 20.05 18.78 10.89
N PRO A 75 20.16 19.67 11.90
CA PRO A 75 19.01 20.33 12.52
C PRO A 75 18.21 21.19 11.53
N TYR A 76 18.86 21.78 10.52
CA TYR A 76 18.19 22.53 9.44
C TYR A 76 17.42 21.63 8.46
N ALA A 77 17.86 20.38 8.26
CA ALA A 77 17.20 19.42 7.36
C ALA A 77 15.95 18.77 7.99
N ARG A 78 15.79 18.87 9.32
CA ARG A 78 14.63 18.32 10.05
C ARG A 78 13.30 18.79 9.47
N ILE A 79 13.17 20.09 9.18
CA ILE A 79 11.92 20.66 8.65
C ILE A 79 11.58 20.03 7.29
N PHE A 80 12.57 19.82 6.43
CA PHE A 80 12.37 19.17 5.13
C PHE A 80 11.98 17.71 5.28
N VAL A 81 12.59 16.99 6.21
CA VAL A 81 12.25 15.59 6.51
C VAL A 81 10.83 15.48 7.06
N ASP A 82 10.46 16.34 8.01
CA ASP A 82 9.11 16.37 8.61
C ASP A 82 8.05 16.72 7.55
N LEU A 83 8.35 17.68 6.66
CA LEU A 83 7.48 18.02 5.54
C LEU A 83 7.35 16.87 4.53
N ALA A 84 8.44 16.18 4.20
CA ALA A 84 8.41 15.03 3.30
C ALA A 84 7.60 13.86 3.89
N VAL A 85 7.77 13.61 5.20
CA VAL A 85 6.97 12.62 5.96
C VAL A 85 5.49 12.99 5.90
N PHE A 86 5.17 14.26 6.15
CA PHE A 86 3.80 14.77 6.10
C PHE A 86 3.19 14.60 4.70
N LEU A 87 3.88 15.05 3.64
CA LEU A 87 3.40 14.95 2.26
C LEU A 87 3.17 13.49 1.84
N LYS A 88 4.08 12.59 2.22
CA LYS A 88 3.91 11.15 1.98
C LYS A 88 2.65 10.63 2.68
N CYS A 89 2.49 10.92 3.97
CA CYS A 89 1.34 10.43 4.74
C CYS A 89 0.02 11.02 4.24
N PHE A 90 0.03 12.31 3.87
CA PHE A 90 -1.09 12.98 3.23
C PHE A 90 -1.45 12.30 1.90
N GLY A 91 -0.46 11.98 1.07
CA GLY A 91 -0.65 11.25 -0.17
C GLY A 91 -1.31 9.88 0.04
N VAL A 92 -0.82 9.07 0.98
CA VAL A 92 -1.42 7.77 1.32
C VAL A 92 -2.89 7.94 1.74
N SER A 93 -3.16 8.88 2.63
CA SER A 93 -4.52 9.16 3.11
C SER A 93 -5.45 9.59 1.98
N LEU A 94 -4.97 10.47 1.09
CA LEU A 94 -5.72 10.92 -0.08
C LEU A 94 -6.02 9.75 -1.03
N SER A 95 -5.04 8.86 -1.29
CA SER A 95 -5.26 7.66 -2.09
C SER A 95 -6.36 6.78 -1.51
N TYR A 96 -6.43 6.58 -0.19
CA TYR A 96 -7.50 5.81 0.44
C TYR A 96 -8.88 6.47 0.27
N VAL A 97 -8.97 7.80 0.37
CA VAL A 97 -10.22 8.53 0.13
C VAL A 97 -10.69 8.38 -1.32
N ILE A 98 -9.78 8.50 -2.29
CA ILE A 98 -10.08 8.32 -3.72
C ILE A 98 -10.55 6.89 -4.02
N ILE A 99 -9.82 5.89 -3.53
CA ILE A 99 -10.17 4.47 -3.69
C ILE A 99 -11.54 4.19 -3.08
N THR A 100 -11.80 4.70 -1.87
CA THR A 100 -13.09 4.51 -1.19
C THR A 100 -14.23 5.15 -1.99
N ARG A 101 -14.04 6.36 -2.52
CA ARG A 101 -15.01 7.03 -3.38
C ARG A 101 -15.41 6.19 -4.59
N GLN A 102 -14.47 5.45 -5.16
CA GLN A 102 -14.69 4.63 -6.36
C GLN A 102 -15.32 3.27 -6.03
N LEU A 103 -14.91 2.64 -4.92
CA LEU A 103 -15.38 1.30 -4.55
C LEU A 103 -16.72 1.31 -3.81
N LEU A 104 -17.03 2.37 -3.08
CA LEU A 104 -18.19 2.39 -2.19
C LEU A 104 -19.54 2.38 -2.94
N PRO A 105 -19.76 3.16 -4.04
CA PRO A 105 -21.03 3.13 -4.78
C PRO A 105 -21.43 1.74 -5.30
N PRO A 106 -20.59 1.00 -6.05
CA PRO A 106 -20.98 -0.32 -6.57
C PRO A 106 -21.18 -1.37 -5.47
N ILE A 107 -20.47 -1.25 -4.34
CA ILE A 107 -20.71 -2.11 -3.17
C ILE A 107 -22.09 -1.84 -2.60
N LEU A 108 -22.47 -0.57 -2.40
CA LEU A 108 -23.78 -0.21 -1.86
C LEU A 108 -24.90 -0.56 -2.84
N GLU A 109 -24.72 -0.32 -4.14
CA GLU A 109 -25.67 -0.77 -5.17
C GLU A 109 -25.91 -2.28 -5.08
N SER A 110 -24.85 -3.09 -5.03
CA SER A 110 -25.00 -4.56 -4.92
C SER A 110 -25.66 -5.04 -3.62
N LEU A 111 -25.52 -4.28 -2.53
CA LEU A 111 -26.15 -4.58 -1.24
C LEU A 111 -27.62 -4.12 -1.20
N PHE A 112 -27.92 -2.95 -1.77
CA PHE A 112 -29.26 -2.34 -1.74
C PHE A 112 -30.16 -2.75 -2.91
N GLU A 113 -29.63 -3.28 -4.03
CA GLU A 113 -30.44 -3.97 -5.05
C GLU A 113 -31.20 -5.18 -4.47
N ARG A 114 -30.75 -5.70 -3.32
CA ARG A 114 -31.42 -6.76 -2.56
C ARG A 114 -32.55 -6.23 -1.65
N ALA A 115 -32.71 -4.92 -1.50
CA ALA A 115 -33.67 -4.27 -0.60
C ALA A 115 -34.69 -3.43 -1.40
N PRO A 116 -35.97 -3.83 -1.47
CA PRO A 116 -36.94 -3.25 -2.40
C PRO A 116 -37.38 -1.80 -2.10
N ASP A 117 -37.02 -1.22 -0.96
CA ASP A 117 -37.58 0.06 -0.47
C ASP A 117 -36.60 1.26 -0.48
N VAL A 118 -35.40 1.13 -1.05
CA VAL A 118 -34.39 2.20 -1.00
C VAL A 118 -34.23 2.86 -2.37
N ASN A 119 -34.52 4.16 -2.44
CA ASN A 119 -34.33 4.97 -3.65
C ASN A 119 -32.87 4.89 -4.16
N PRO A 120 -32.62 4.32 -5.35
CA PRO A 120 -31.25 4.11 -5.87
C PRO A 120 -30.53 5.42 -6.22
N SER A 121 -31.25 6.54 -6.33
CA SER A 121 -30.71 7.83 -6.77
C SER A 121 -29.77 8.52 -5.77
N LEU A 122 -29.87 8.20 -4.47
CA LEU A 122 -29.03 8.80 -3.42
C LEU A 122 -27.63 8.18 -3.33
N PHE A 123 -27.48 6.92 -3.73
CA PHE A 123 -26.20 6.17 -3.70
C PHE A 123 -25.43 6.21 -5.03
N ALA A 124 -26.11 6.60 -6.12
CA ALA A 124 -25.52 6.68 -7.46
C ALA A 124 -24.44 7.77 -7.61
N SER A 125 -24.42 8.79 -6.74
CA SER A 125 -23.42 9.86 -6.78
C SER A 125 -22.21 9.53 -5.90
N PRO A 126 -21.00 9.30 -6.46
CA PRO A 126 -19.81 8.94 -5.69
C PRO A 126 -19.43 9.98 -4.62
N SER A 127 -19.75 11.25 -4.87
CA SER A 127 -19.42 12.35 -3.97
C SER A 127 -20.29 12.36 -2.70
N ILE A 128 -21.59 12.06 -2.84
CA ILE A 128 -22.54 12.04 -1.72
C ILE A 128 -22.25 10.82 -0.84
N THR A 129 -22.06 9.67 -1.47
CA THR A 129 -21.69 8.42 -0.80
C THR A 129 -20.38 8.56 -0.01
N LEU A 130 -19.37 9.23 -0.58
CA LEU A 130 -18.12 9.53 0.11
C LEU A 130 -18.33 10.47 1.30
N LEU A 131 -19.16 11.51 1.15
CA LEU A 131 -19.42 12.49 2.23
C LEU A 131 -20.11 11.81 3.43
N ILE A 132 -21.08 10.94 3.17
CA ILE A 132 -21.76 10.16 4.21
C ILE A 132 -20.76 9.24 4.92
N PHE A 133 -19.90 8.55 4.16
CA PHE A 133 -18.86 7.69 4.72
C PHE A 133 -17.85 8.45 5.57
N LEU A 134 -17.38 9.62 5.10
CA LEU A 134 -16.49 10.49 5.87
C LEU A 134 -17.17 11.05 7.12
N GLY A 135 -18.46 11.39 7.05
CA GLY A 135 -19.25 11.81 8.21
C GLY A 135 -19.36 10.71 9.27
N PHE A 136 -19.44 9.45 8.84
CA PHE A 136 -19.48 8.31 9.74
C PHE A 136 -18.09 7.97 10.31
N VAL A 137 -17.06 7.87 9.47
CA VAL A 137 -15.70 7.46 9.85
C VAL A 137 -14.91 8.57 10.54
N GLY A 138 -15.15 9.83 10.18
CA GLY A 138 -14.50 11.01 10.74
C GLY A 138 -14.45 11.03 12.27
N PRO A 139 -15.57 10.91 12.99
CA PRO A 139 -15.55 10.87 14.45
C PRO A 139 -14.78 9.66 15.01
N PHE A 140 -14.75 8.52 14.29
CA PHE A 140 -13.94 7.36 14.70
C PHE A 140 -12.43 7.62 14.64
N THR A 141 -11.98 8.47 13.70
CA THR A 141 -10.55 8.81 13.57
C THR A 141 -10.04 9.75 14.67
N TYR A 142 -10.94 10.47 15.36
CA TYR A 142 -10.59 11.41 16.43
C TYR A 142 -10.50 10.76 17.82
N PHE A 143 -10.87 9.48 17.96
CA PHE A 143 -10.71 8.77 19.23
C PHE A 143 -9.21 8.51 19.50
N SER A 144 -8.67 9.30 20.42
CA SER A 144 -7.27 9.30 20.86
C SER A 144 -6.78 8.00 21.55
N LYS A 145 -7.67 7.03 21.81
CA LYS A 145 -7.31 5.75 22.46
C LYS A 145 -6.96 4.69 21.42
N LEU A 146 -5.67 4.54 21.18
CA LEU A 146 -5.03 3.53 20.33
C LEU A 146 -5.21 2.08 20.81
N ASP A 147 -5.80 1.82 21.98
CA ASP A 147 -6.05 0.46 22.49
C ASP A 147 -7.05 -0.35 21.62
N LYS A 148 -7.87 0.34 20.80
CA LYS A 148 -8.78 -0.32 19.84
C LYS A 148 -8.11 -0.71 18.50
N LEU A 149 -6.83 -0.39 18.27
CA LEU A 149 -6.11 -0.72 17.02
C LEU A 149 -5.90 -2.22 16.82
N LYS A 150 -5.93 -3.03 17.89
CA LYS A 150 -5.80 -4.49 17.77
C LYS A 150 -6.96 -5.07 16.95
N TYR A 151 -8.18 -4.57 17.17
CA TYR A 151 -9.36 -4.99 16.43
C TYR A 151 -9.31 -4.50 14.97
N THR A 152 -8.89 -3.26 14.71
CA THR A 152 -8.75 -2.77 13.33
C THR A 152 -7.62 -3.48 12.57
N SER A 153 -6.54 -3.88 13.26
CA SER A 153 -5.48 -4.70 12.66
C SER A 153 -5.98 -6.09 12.27
N PHE A 154 -6.81 -6.72 13.11
CA PHE A 154 -7.42 -8.02 12.80
C PHE A 154 -8.38 -7.93 11.61
N VAL A 155 -9.28 -6.93 11.61
CA VAL A 155 -10.20 -6.66 10.49
C VAL A 155 -9.42 -6.38 9.20
N GLY A 156 -8.31 -5.63 9.28
CA GLY A 156 -7.46 -5.36 8.12
C GLY A 156 -6.79 -6.61 7.55
N ILE A 157 -6.33 -7.53 8.41
CA ILE A 157 -5.76 -8.82 7.95
C ILE A 157 -6.86 -9.66 7.29
N PHE A 158 -8.04 -9.74 7.91
CA PHE A 158 -9.20 -10.44 7.36
C PHE A 158 -9.60 -9.87 5.99
N SER A 159 -9.62 -8.55 5.85
CA SER A 159 -9.90 -7.86 4.58
C SER A 159 -8.87 -8.21 3.49
N ILE A 160 -7.57 -8.25 3.81
CA ILE A 160 -6.54 -8.67 2.84
C ILE A 160 -6.77 -10.11 2.37
N VAL A 161 -7.07 -11.02 3.31
CA VAL A 161 -7.37 -12.43 2.97
C VAL A 161 -8.60 -12.52 2.08
N LEU A 162 -9.68 -11.77 2.39
CA LEU A 162 -10.88 -11.72 1.57
C LEU A 162 -10.59 -11.19 0.16
N VAL A 163 -9.77 -10.15 0.02
CA VAL A 163 -9.39 -9.60 -1.30
C VAL A 163 -8.63 -10.65 -2.12
N ILE A 164 -7.70 -11.37 -1.49
CA ILE A 164 -6.96 -12.46 -2.16
C ILE A 164 -7.93 -13.56 -2.60
N LEU A 165 -8.84 -14.00 -1.72
CA LEU A 165 -9.84 -15.03 -2.05
C LEU A 165 -10.79 -14.58 -3.16
N ALA A 166 -11.25 -13.33 -3.13
CA ALA A 166 -12.09 -12.76 -4.17
C ALA A 166 -11.36 -12.67 -5.51
N ALA A 167 -10.06 -12.33 -5.50
CA ALA A 167 -9.22 -12.34 -6.70
C ALA A 167 -9.07 -13.76 -7.28
N VAL A 168 -8.84 -14.77 -6.43
CA VAL A 168 -8.75 -16.18 -6.83
C VAL A 168 -10.11 -16.71 -7.32
N ALA A 169 -11.21 -16.36 -6.67
CA ALA A 169 -12.55 -16.77 -7.10
C ALA A 169 -12.88 -16.17 -8.49
N ARG A 170 -12.54 -14.89 -8.71
CA ARG A 170 -12.65 -14.27 -10.05
C ARG A 170 -11.76 -14.95 -11.09
N TYR A 171 -10.55 -15.35 -10.70
CA TYR A 171 -9.63 -16.09 -11.57
C TYR A 171 -10.25 -17.42 -12.05
N ILE A 172 -10.99 -18.12 -11.19
CA ILE A 172 -11.60 -19.41 -11.53
C ILE A 172 -12.90 -19.24 -12.35
N HIS A 173 -13.65 -18.16 -12.15
CA HIS A 173 -15.00 -17.99 -12.74
C HIS A 173 -15.06 -17.07 -13.97
N THR A 174 -13.98 -16.39 -14.33
CA THR A 174 -13.95 -15.52 -15.51
C THR A 174 -13.15 -16.22 -16.60
N ASP A 175 -13.73 -16.42 -17.79
CA ASP A 175 -12.98 -16.92 -18.93
C ASP A 175 -11.86 -15.93 -19.28
N THR A 176 -10.65 -16.46 -19.47
CA THR A 176 -9.48 -15.66 -19.83
C THR A 176 -9.75 -14.96 -21.16
N THR A 177 -9.86 -13.63 -21.12
CA THR A 177 -9.78 -12.85 -22.36
C THR A 177 -8.33 -12.88 -22.81
N ASP A 178 -8.10 -13.15 -24.09
CA ASP A 178 -6.77 -13.32 -24.68
C ASP A 178 -6.08 -11.94 -24.83
N VAL A 179 -5.87 -11.25 -23.70
CA VAL A 179 -5.25 -9.93 -23.65
C VAL A 179 -3.76 -10.11 -23.82
N LYS A 180 -3.30 -9.97 -25.06
CA LYS A 180 -1.87 -9.92 -25.39
C LYS A 180 -1.26 -8.64 -24.82
N ILE A 181 -0.73 -8.72 -23.59
CA ILE A 181 0.09 -7.65 -23.02
C ILE A 181 1.43 -7.66 -23.76
N ALA A 182 1.77 -6.57 -24.42
CA ALA A 182 3.07 -6.44 -25.07
C ALA A 182 4.18 -6.48 -24.02
N PHE A 183 5.28 -7.20 -24.31
CA PHE A 183 6.45 -7.26 -23.43
C PHE A 183 7.09 -5.88 -23.21
N PHE A 184 6.94 -4.99 -24.20
CA PHE A 184 7.44 -3.62 -24.19
C PHE A 184 6.38 -2.69 -24.80
N LEU A 185 6.11 -1.56 -24.13
CA LEU A 185 5.28 -0.47 -24.68
C LEU A 185 6.12 0.80 -24.88
N PRO A 186 5.76 1.65 -25.85
CA PRO A 186 6.49 2.88 -26.13
C PRO A 186 6.43 3.86 -24.95
N ILE A 187 7.51 4.63 -24.79
CA ILE A 187 7.63 5.65 -23.73
C ILE A 187 6.56 6.72 -23.96
N THR A 188 5.74 6.95 -22.94
CA THR A 188 4.66 7.92 -22.94
C THR A 188 4.81 8.84 -21.72
N ILE A 189 4.19 10.02 -21.72
CA ILE A 189 4.21 10.96 -20.57
C ILE A 189 3.74 10.28 -19.27
N ASP A 190 2.85 9.29 -19.38
CA ASP A 190 2.36 8.46 -18.27
C ASP A 190 3.46 7.66 -17.55
N TRP A 191 4.64 7.51 -18.16
CA TRP A 191 5.80 6.91 -17.50
C TRP A 191 6.27 7.76 -16.31
N LEU A 192 6.20 9.08 -16.39
CA LEU A 192 6.61 9.90 -15.25
C LEU A 192 5.64 9.72 -14.07
N ALA A 193 4.34 9.65 -14.35
CA ALA A 193 3.31 9.40 -13.33
C ALA A 193 3.42 8.00 -12.72
N GLY A 194 3.75 6.97 -13.51
CA GLY A 194 3.89 5.61 -13.02
C GLY A 194 5.15 5.35 -12.18
N MET A 195 6.25 6.09 -12.40
CA MET A 195 7.48 5.95 -11.61
C MET A 195 7.24 6.18 -10.11
N GLY A 196 6.43 7.18 -9.77
CA GLY A 196 6.04 7.44 -8.39
C GLY A 196 5.31 6.25 -7.75
N LYS A 197 4.47 5.54 -8.50
CA LYS A 197 3.72 4.37 -8.03
C LYS A 197 4.65 3.20 -7.67
N PHE A 198 5.74 2.99 -8.42
CA PHE A 198 6.76 1.98 -8.07
C PHE A 198 7.48 2.31 -6.76
N ILE A 199 7.92 3.56 -6.60
CA ILE A 199 8.65 4.01 -5.40
C ILE A 199 7.74 3.93 -4.17
N PHE A 200 6.50 4.39 -4.31
CA PHE A 200 5.52 4.40 -3.24
C PHE A 200 5.18 2.98 -2.74
N SER A 201 5.14 2.00 -3.65
CA SER A 201 4.86 0.60 -3.30
C SER A 201 5.89 0.00 -2.33
N PHE A 202 7.17 0.37 -2.44
CA PHE A 202 8.20 -0.08 -1.50
C PHE A 202 8.40 0.85 -0.30
N THR A 203 7.51 1.82 -0.08
CA THR A 203 7.67 2.80 0.99
C THR A 203 7.15 2.28 2.32
N CYS A 204 8.06 1.69 3.12
CA CYS A 204 7.79 1.30 4.52
C CYS A 204 8.77 1.92 5.54
N HIS A 205 9.58 2.89 5.10
CA HIS A 205 10.69 3.51 5.85
C HIS A 205 10.32 4.14 7.20
N GLN A 206 9.12 4.70 7.37
CA GLN A 206 8.68 5.25 8.66
C GLN A 206 8.29 4.13 9.64
N ASN A 207 7.70 3.06 9.11
CA ASN A 207 7.17 1.97 9.94
C ASN A 207 8.27 1.05 10.46
N ILE A 208 9.46 1.06 9.84
CA ILE A 208 10.60 0.27 10.32
C ILE A 208 11.04 0.70 11.73
N PHE A 209 10.91 1.99 12.09
CA PHE A 209 11.27 2.49 13.42
C PHE A 209 10.36 1.92 14.51
N ALA A 210 9.05 1.90 14.25
CA ALA A 210 8.08 1.28 15.15
C ALA A 210 8.35 -0.23 15.30
N VAL A 211 8.62 -0.92 14.18
CA VAL A 211 8.98 -2.34 14.20
C VAL A 211 10.27 -2.60 14.99
N ASN A 212 11.28 -1.74 14.82
CA ASN A 212 12.55 -1.82 15.54
C ASN A 212 12.39 -1.59 17.06
N ALA A 213 11.46 -0.73 17.46
CA ALA A 213 11.17 -0.47 18.87
C ALA A 213 10.41 -1.64 19.53
N GLU A 214 9.58 -2.35 18.77
CA GLU A 214 8.69 -3.41 19.29
C GLU A 214 9.28 -4.83 19.24
N ILE A 215 10.24 -5.09 18.34
CA ILE A 215 10.87 -6.40 18.18
C ILE A 215 11.77 -6.72 19.39
N GLU A 216 11.70 -7.97 19.83
CA GLU A 216 12.45 -8.44 21.00
C GLU A 216 13.97 -8.36 20.78
N ASP A 217 14.44 -8.87 19.64
CA ASP A 217 15.83 -8.74 19.19
C ASP A 217 15.91 -7.80 17.98
N ASN A 218 16.43 -6.60 18.25
CA ASN A 218 16.60 -5.53 17.28
C ASN A 218 18.04 -5.42 16.75
N SER A 219 18.82 -6.51 16.83
CA SER A 219 20.16 -6.56 16.26
C SER A 219 20.14 -6.29 14.76
N LEU A 220 21.15 -5.55 14.27
CA LEU A 220 21.26 -5.19 12.85
C LEU A 220 21.17 -6.40 11.89
N PRO A 221 21.81 -7.56 12.15
CA PRO A 221 21.70 -8.71 11.25
C PRO A 221 20.26 -9.22 11.12
N LYS A 222 19.50 -9.28 12.23
CA LYS A 222 18.11 -9.70 12.23
C LYS A 222 17.21 -8.69 11.53
N MET A 223 17.44 -7.41 11.74
CA MET A 223 16.69 -6.34 11.05
C MET A 223 16.99 -6.34 9.54
N LYS A 224 18.24 -6.53 9.12
CA LYS A 224 18.60 -6.70 7.70
C LYS A 224 17.91 -7.91 7.08
N LYS A 225 17.89 -9.05 7.78
CA LYS A 225 17.18 -10.25 7.33
C LYS A 225 15.68 -9.97 7.18
N LEU A 226 15.06 -9.32 8.16
CA LEU A 226 13.65 -8.92 8.13
C LEU A 226 13.33 -8.03 6.91
N ILE A 227 14.11 -6.98 6.70
CA ILE A 227 13.94 -6.04 5.57
C ILE A 227 14.04 -6.79 4.24
N CYS A 228 15.05 -7.64 4.07
CA CYS A 228 15.25 -8.41 2.85
C CYS A 228 14.09 -9.37 2.58
N THR A 229 13.64 -10.12 3.60
CA THR A 229 12.50 -11.03 3.47
C THR A 229 11.21 -10.29 3.13
N VAL A 230 10.95 -9.12 3.75
CA VAL A 230 9.76 -8.31 3.40
C VAL A 230 9.84 -7.80 1.97
N SER A 231 10.99 -7.30 1.54
CA SER A 231 11.20 -6.80 0.16
C SER A 231 10.95 -7.89 -0.89
N MET A 232 11.51 -9.09 -0.68
CA MET A 232 11.30 -10.24 -1.58
C MET A 232 9.84 -10.70 -1.61
N SER A 233 9.17 -10.77 -0.46
CA SER A 233 7.75 -11.12 -0.37
C SER A 233 6.86 -10.10 -1.05
N SER A 234 7.11 -8.79 -0.83
CA SER A 234 6.39 -7.71 -1.51
C SER A 234 6.57 -7.81 -3.02
N PHE A 235 7.80 -7.98 -3.51
CA PHE A 235 8.07 -8.16 -4.94
C PHE A 235 7.26 -9.31 -5.54
N THR A 236 7.29 -10.48 -4.88
CA THR A 236 6.58 -11.67 -5.36
C THR A 236 5.07 -11.40 -5.44
N LEU A 237 4.49 -10.80 -4.39
CA LEU A 237 3.06 -10.50 -4.34
C LEU A 237 2.64 -9.49 -5.39
N TYR A 238 3.46 -8.46 -5.64
CA TYR A 238 3.19 -7.49 -6.69
C TYR A 238 3.21 -8.11 -8.09
N MET A 239 4.17 -9.01 -8.35
CA MET A 239 4.25 -9.72 -9.62
C MET A 239 3.07 -10.66 -9.82
N THR A 240 2.72 -11.46 -8.82
CA THR A 240 1.60 -12.41 -8.92
C THR A 240 0.26 -11.69 -9.07
N PHE A 241 0.03 -10.65 -8.25
CA PHE A 241 -1.23 -9.90 -8.29
C PHE A 241 -1.37 -9.08 -9.57
N GLY A 242 -0.28 -8.41 -9.99
CA GLY A 242 -0.24 -7.67 -11.25
C GLY A 242 -0.50 -8.58 -12.44
N TRP A 243 0.22 -9.70 -12.53
CA TRP A 243 0.06 -10.68 -13.61
C TRP A 243 -1.37 -11.22 -13.70
N GLN A 244 -1.90 -11.71 -12.57
CA GLN A 244 -3.27 -12.22 -12.51
C GLN A 244 -4.23 -11.15 -12.99
N THR A 245 -4.23 -9.96 -12.37
CA THR A 245 -5.23 -8.93 -12.65
C THR A 245 -5.16 -8.40 -14.08
N THR A 246 -3.97 -8.25 -14.68
CA THR A 246 -3.84 -7.75 -16.05
C THR A 246 -4.35 -8.75 -17.09
N CYS A 247 -4.33 -10.06 -16.79
CA CYS A 247 -4.90 -11.10 -17.67
C CYS A 247 -6.44 -11.07 -17.74
N PHE A 248 -7.13 -10.55 -16.71
CA PHE A 248 -8.61 -10.60 -16.63
C PHE A 248 -9.32 -9.25 -16.80
N THR A 249 -8.65 -8.12 -16.60
CA THR A 249 -9.37 -6.85 -16.44
C THR A 249 -9.59 -6.11 -17.76
N ASP A 250 -10.84 -6.09 -18.22
CA ASP A 250 -11.33 -5.07 -19.15
C ASP A 250 -11.46 -3.70 -18.42
N LEU A 251 -10.34 -2.97 -18.44
CA LEU A 251 -10.05 -1.54 -18.33
C LEU A 251 -10.93 -0.50 -17.60
N ARG A 252 -12.17 -0.77 -17.17
CA ARG A 252 -12.99 0.25 -16.49
C ARG A 252 -12.53 0.56 -15.07
N PHE A 253 -11.87 -0.37 -14.38
CA PHE A 253 -11.39 -0.15 -13.01
C PHE A 253 -10.00 0.52 -12.90
N LEU A 254 -9.16 0.47 -13.95
CA LEU A 254 -7.76 0.91 -13.86
C LEU A 254 -7.48 2.28 -14.49
N LYS A 255 -8.41 2.84 -15.27
CA LYS A 255 -8.24 4.14 -15.94
C LYS A 255 -8.39 5.35 -14.99
N MET A 256 -8.69 5.14 -13.71
CA MET A 256 -9.04 6.19 -12.75
C MET A 256 -8.10 6.23 -11.52
N SER A 257 -6.95 5.56 -11.58
CA SER A 257 -5.86 5.60 -10.58
C SER A 257 -4.63 6.35 -11.07
#